data_AF-A0A7J7L2K7-F1
#
_entry.id   AF-A0A7J7L2K7-F1
#
_cell.length_a   1.000
_cell.length_b   1.000
_cell.length_c   1.000
_cell.angle_alpha   90.00
_cell.angle_beta   90.00
_cell.angle_gamma   90.00
#
_symmetry.space_group_name_H-M   'P 1'
#
loop_
_entity.id
_entity.type
_entity.pdbx_description
1 polymer ?
#
loop_
_entity_poly.entity_id
_entity_poly.type
_entity_poly.pdbx_seq_one_letter_code
_entity_poly.pdbx_strand_id
1 'polypeptide(L)' 'MFVRLNIFSLICICLNSALHSSSFFFTKLPEAYAIFNPIVDFMSVIPLFFLLIYIYIYTKSKKIKKKVKLA' A
#
# COMPACT_ATOMS: atom_id res chain seq x y z
N MET A 1 -16.46 -12.24 -21.34
CA MET A 1 -15.49 -11.12 -21.43
C MET A 1 -14.41 -11.35 -20.37
N PHE A 2 -13.31 -11.99 -20.74
CA PHE A 2 -12.26 -12.40 -19.80
C PHE A 2 -11.34 -11.21 -19.55
N VAL A 3 -11.58 -10.46 -18.47
CA VAL A 3 -10.72 -9.34 -18.09
C VAL A 3 -9.39 -9.92 -17.63
N ARG A 4 -8.33 -9.74 -18.42
CA ARG A 4 -6.96 -9.99 -17.99
C ARG A 4 -6.59 -8.98 -16.91
N LEU A 5 -6.83 -9.32 -15.64
CA LEU A 5 -6.42 -8.52 -14.50
C LEU A 5 -4.90 -8.67 -14.32
N ASN A 6 -4.16 -7.68 -14.82
CA ASN A 6 -2.73 -7.57 -14.53
C ASN A 6 -2.54 -7.33 -13.02
N ILE A 7 -1.49 -7.90 -12.41
CA ILE A 7 -1.21 -7.74 -10.96
C ILE A 7 -1.19 -6.27 -10.54
N PHE A 8 -0.61 -5.40 -11.37
CA PHE A 8 -0.61 -3.96 -11.13
C PHE A 8 -2.04 -3.36 -11.09
N SER A 9 -2.89 -3.78 -12.02
CA SER A 9 -4.30 -3.35 -12.05
C SER A 9 -5.08 -3.86 -10.83
N LEU A 10 -4.79 -5.07 -10.37
CA LEU A 10 -5.41 -5.64 -9.17
C LEU A 10 -5.03 -4.83 -7.92
N ILE A 11 -3.74 -4.50 -7.77
CA ILE A 11 -3.24 -3.65 -6.67
C ILE A 11 -3.90 -2.26 -6.71
N CYS A 12 -4.02 -1.65 -7.89
CA CYS A 12 -4.67 -0.35 -8.04
C CYS A 12 -6.15 -0.39 -7.64
N ILE A 13 -6.89 -1.42 -8.04
CA ILE A 13 -8.31 -1.57 -7.69
C ILE A 13 -8.46 -1.83 -6.18
N CYS A 14 -7.60 -2.68 -5.60
CA CYS A 14 -7.60 -2.95 -4.17
C CYS A 14 -7.28 -1.69 -3.34
N LEU A 15 -6.29 -0.89 -3.75
CA LEU A 15 -5.96 0.37 -3.09
C LEU A 15 -7.09 1.39 -3.21
N ASN A 16 -7.67 1.54 -4.40
CA ASN A 16 -8.77 2.48 -4.61
C ASN A 16 -10.02 2.10 -3.78
N SER A 17 -10.35 0.81 -3.73
CA SER A 17 -11.42 0.30 -2.88
C SER A 17 -11.12 0.45 -1.39
N ALA A 18 -9.87 0.22 -0.95
CA ALA A 18 -9.47 0.39 0.44
C ALA A 18 -9.48 1.86 0.89
N LEU A 19 -9.05 2.79 0.02
CA LEU A 19 -9.11 4.23 0.29
C LEU A 19 -10.55 4.75 0.31
N HIS A 20 -11.38 4.34 -0.65
CA HIS A 20 -12.81 4.69 -0.69
C HIS A 20 -13.59 4.06 0.48
N SER A 21 -13.19 2.84 0.89
CA SER A 21 -13.65 2.19 2.11
C SER A 21 -13.20 2.96 3.34
N SER A 22 -11.96 3.43 3.43
CA SER A 22 -11.49 4.23 4.57
C SER A 22 -12.30 5.52 4.72
N SER A 23 -12.65 6.23 3.64
CA SER A 23 -13.56 7.38 3.77
C SER A 23 -14.96 7.02 4.32
N PHE A 24 -15.40 5.77 4.16
CA PHE A 24 -16.69 5.29 4.66
C PHE A 24 -16.60 4.69 6.07
N PHE A 25 -15.50 4.00 6.41
CA PHE A 25 -15.22 3.42 7.72
C PHE A 25 -14.74 4.45 8.76
N PHE A 26 -14.42 5.67 8.33
CA PHE A 26 -14.11 6.81 9.21
C PHE A 26 -15.32 7.67 9.57
N THR A 27 -16.53 7.18 9.33
CA THR A 27 -17.76 7.82 9.81
C THR A 27 -17.90 7.57 11.32
N LYS A 28 -17.12 8.33 12.12
CA LYS A 28 -17.05 8.30 13.59
C LYS A 28 -16.75 6.93 14.20
N LEU A 29 -15.53 6.76 14.70
CA LEU A 29 -15.27 5.74 15.71
C LEU A 29 -16.19 5.98 16.92
N PRO A 30 -16.67 4.91 17.59
CA PRO A 30 -17.41 5.06 18.84
C PRO A 30 -16.62 5.94 19.83
N GLU A 31 -17.33 6.69 20.69
CA GLU A 31 -16.72 7.74 21.52
C GLU A 31 -15.54 7.24 22.39
N ALA A 32 -15.62 6.01 22.88
CA ALA A 32 -14.53 5.35 23.63
C ALA A 32 -13.25 5.10 22.79
N TYR A 33 -13.35 5.13 21.46
CA TYR A 33 -12.24 4.93 20.53
C TYR A 33 -11.84 6.19 19.77
N ALA A 34 -12.43 7.35 20.07
CA ALA A 34 -12.06 8.63 19.44
C ALA A 34 -10.57 8.96 19.63
N ILE A 35 -9.96 8.46 20.71
CA ILE A 35 -8.52 8.59 21.00
C ILE A 35 -7.66 7.84 19.95
N PHE A 36 -8.20 6.79 19.32
CA PHE A 36 -7.51 5.99 18.31
C PHE A 36 -7.73 6.48 16.88
N ASN A 37 -8.53 7.52 16.64
CA ASN A 37 -8.67 8.15 15.32
C ASN A 37 -7.33 8.32 14.58
N PRO A 38 -6.28 8.93 15.18
CA PRO A 38 -5.00 9.07 14.50
C PRO A 38 -4.36 7.72 14.14
N ILE A 39 -4.53 6.67 14.95
CA ILE A 39 -3.96 5.34 14.68
C ILE A 39 -4.66 4.66 13.50
N VAL A 40 -5.99 4.77 13.43
CA VAL A 40 -6.74 4.26 12.28
C VAL A 40 -6.31 5.00 11.02
N ASP A 41 -5.96 6.29 11.11
CA ASP A 41 -5.57 7.10 9.93
C ASP A 41 -4.26 6.58 9.35
N PHE A 42 -3.29 6.25 10.22
CA PHE A 42 -2.04 5.61 9.81
C PHE A 42 -2.25 4.20 9.26
N MET A 43 -3.28 3.48 9.71
CA MET A 43 -3.58 2.12 9.25
C MET A 43 -3.90 2.04 7.76
N SER A 44 -4.53 3.08 7.19
CA SER A 44 -4.79 3.18 5.74
C SER A 44 -3.50 3.43 4.92
N VAL A 45 -2.48 4.06 5.53
CA VAL A 45 -1.19 4.37 4.89
C VAL A 45 -0.21 3.19 4.97
N ILE A 46 -0.37 2.30 5.95
CA ILE A 46 0.48 1.12 6.17
C ILE A 46 0.66 0.23 4.91
N PRO A 47 -0.39 -0.10 4.13
CA PRO A 47 -0.24 -0.82 2.86
C PRO A 47 0.71 -0.14 1.85
N LEU A 48 0.73 1.19 1.83
CA LEU A 48 1.61 1.98 0.96
C LEU A 48 3.08 1.91 1.43
N PHE A 49 3.31 1.92 2.74
CA PHE A 49 4.66 1.81 3.32
C PHE A 49 5.35 0.49 2.95
N PHE A 50 4.62 -0.63 2.96
CA PHE A 50 5.18 -1.92 2.53
C PHE A 50 5.61 -1.92 1.06
N LEU A 51 4.87 -1.21 0.19
CA LEU A 51 5.22 -1.05 -1.22
C LEU A 51 6.52 -0.23 -1.37
N LEU A 52 6.67 0.85 -0.62
CA LEU A 52 7.90 1.66 -0.62
C LEU A 52 9.13 0.85 -0.17
N ILE A 53 8.98 0.06 0.90
CA ILE A 53 10.05 -0.84 1.38
C ILE A 53 10.42 -1.85 0.30
N TYR A 54 9.43 -2.45 -0.36
CA TYR A 54 9.65 -3.39 -1.46
C TYR A 54 10.41 -2.73 -2.61
N ILE A 55 10.02 -1.53 -3.04
CA ILE A 55 10.72 -0.77 -4.09
C ILE A 55 12.16 -0.49 -3.67
N TYR A 56 12.40 -0.06 -2.44
CA TYR A 56 13.74 0.23 -1.94
C TYR A 56 14.64 -1.02 -1.97
N ILE A 57 14.16 -2.15 -1.46
CA ILE A 57 14.91 -3.42 -1.46
C ILE A 57 15.13 -3.91 -2.90
N TYR A 58 14.11 -3.82 -3.76
CA TYR A 58 14.17 -4.24 -5.15
C TYR A 58 15.19 -3.41 -5.96
N THR A 59 15.15 -2.09 -5.81
CA THR A 59 16.08 -1.17 -6.50
C THR A 59 17.52 -1.37 -6.04
N LYS A 60 17.75 -1.57 -4.75
CA LYS A 60 19.07 -1.89 -4.18
C LYS A 60 19.63 -3.20 -4.74
N SER A 61 18.78 -4.24 -4.82
CA SER A 61 19.13 -5.54 -5.38
C SER A 61 19.49 -5.46 -6.87
N LYS A 62 18.77 -4.63 -7.64
CA LYS A 62 19.05 -4.40 -9.07
C LYS A 62 20.39 -3.69 -9.28
N LYS A 63 20.71 -2.73 -8.42
CA LYS A 63 21.97 -1.96 -8.46
C LYS A 63 23.18 -2.85 -8.17
N ILE A 64 23.05 -3.79 -7.21
CA ILE A 64 24.09 -4.77 -6.87
C ILE A 64 24.33 -5.74 -8.03
N LYS A 65 23.27 -6.34 -8.60
CA LYS A 65 23.40 -7.23 -9.77
C LYS A 65 24.03 -6.54 -10.99
N LYS A 66 23.76 -5.24 -11.19
CA LYS A 66 24.35 -4.47 -12.29
C LYS A 66 25.84 -4.19 -12.07
N LYS A 67 26.26 -3.97 -10.82
CA LYS A 67 27.67 -3.74 -10.45
C LYS A 67 28.52 -5.00 -10.57
N VAL A 68 27.97 -6.16 -10.22
CA VAL A 68 28.63 -7.48 -10.36
C VAL A 68 28.75 -7.93 -11.82
N LYS A 69 27.85 -7.48 -12.70
CA LYS A 69 27.91 -7.81 -14.13
C LYS A 69 28.84 -6.90 -14.93
N LEU A 70 29.31 -5.82 -14.32
CA LEU A 70 30.18 -4.80 -14.95
C LEU A 70 31.64 -4.87 -14.46
N ALA A 71 31.92 -5.73 -13.49
CA ALA A 71 33.24 -6.03 -12.95
C ALA A 71 33.63 -7.45 -13.39
#